data_AF-A0A2N1VGJ1-F1
#
_entry.id   AF-A0A2N1VGJ1-F1
#
_cell.length_a   1.000
_cell.length_b   1.000
_cell.length_c   1.000
_cell.angle_alpha   90.00
_cell.angle_beta   90.00
_cell.angle_gamma   90.00
#
_symmetry.space_group_name_H-M   'P 1'
#
loop_
_entity.id
_entity.type
_entity.pdbx_description
1 polymer ?
#
loop_
_entity_poly.entity_id
_entity_poly.type
_entity_poly.pdbx_seq_one_letter_code
_entity_poly.pdbx_strand_id
1 'polypeptide(L)'
;MNPSIKKTEPVFSISTAARLLKISVHTLRMYEREGLIIPYKKKSNQRLYSQADLDRIQCIRDAINQAKISINGIKSIYSLIPCWDIIKCSAEEQKECASFNGAHNPCWTYDHKNVCKERDCRTCEVYTKYSQCGTIKELIKSVSR
;
A
#
# COMPACT_ATOMS: atom_id res chain seq x y z
N MET A 1 9.38 13.20 27.61
CA MET A 1 8.93 11.83 27.26
C MET A 1 8.24 11.93 25.92
N ASN A 2 8.87 11.43 24.86
CA ASN A 2 8.36 11.58 23.49
C ASN A 2 7.27 10.51 23.28
N PRO A 3 6.00 10.86 23.06
CA PRO A 3 4.99 9.86 22.74
C PRO A 3 5.47 9.12 21.50
N SER A 4 5.60 7.81 21.58
CA SER A 4 6.08 7.00 20.45
C SER A 4 5.04 7.09 19.33
N ILE A 5 5.27 8.00 18.37
CA ILE A 5 4.43 8.19 17.19
C ILE A 5 4.26 6.83 16.50
N LYS A 6 3.01 6.39 16.32
CA LYS A 6 2.75 5.10 15.67
C LYS A 6 3.27 5.18 14.22
N LYS A 7 3.91 4.12 13.71
CA LYS A 7 4.44 4.10 12.33
C LYS A 7 3.39 4.40 11.25
N THR A 8 2.12 4.15 11.54
CA THR A 8 0.99 4.39 10.64
C THR A 8 0.39 5.79 10.76
N GLU A 9 0.83 6.59 11.75
CA GLU A 9 0.35 7.95 11.97
C GLU A 9 0.94 8.91 10.91
N PRO A 10 0.10 9.58 10.10
CA PRO A 10 0.56 10.44 9.04
C PRO A 10 0.98 11.79 9.60
N VAL A 11 2.28 12.10 9.57
CA VAL A 11 2.86 13.34 10.13
C VAL A 11 3.76 14.09 9.15
N PHE A 12 4.23 13.42 8.08
CA PHE A 12 5.14 14.02 7.11
C PHE A 12 4.37 14.68 5.98
N SER A 13 4.62 15.96 5.70
CA SER A 13 4.10 16.60 4.47
C SER A 13 4.72 16.01 3.21
N ILE A 14 4.09 16.19 2.05
CA ILE A 14 4.63 15.69 0.77
C ILE A 14 6.06 16.15 0.48
N SER A 15 6.37 17.42 0.77
CA SER A 15 7.73 17.96 0.59
C SER A 15 8.72 17.31 1.55
N THR A 16 8.30 17.05 2.79
CA THR A 16 9.14 16.40 3.81
C THR A 16 9.40 14.95 3.43
N ALA A 17 8.35 14.20 3.06
CA ALA A 17 8.46 12.80 2.61
C ALA A 17 9.38 12.69 1.39
N ALA A 18 9.17 13.52 0.36
CA ALA A 18 10.00 13.55 -0.84
C ALA A 18 11.48 13.81 -0.53
N ARG A 19 11.77 14.77 0.36
CA ARG A 19 13.13 15.07 0.82
C ARG A 19 13.76 13.88 1.56
N LEU A 20 13.05 13.27 2.50
CA LEU A 20 13.55 12.11 3.28
C LEU A 20 13.87 10.91 2.38
N LEU A 21 13.04 10.67 1.37
CA LEU A 21 13.21 9.58 0.40
C LEU A 21 14.17 9.93 -0.75
N LYS A 22 14.69 11.17 -0.77
CA LYS A 22 15.54 11.70 -1.85
C LYS A 22 14.89 11.52 -3.24
N ILE A 23 13.61 11.89 -3.34
CA ILE A 23 12.84 11.89 -4.59
C ILE A 23 12.20 13.24 -4.86
N SER A 24 11.79 13.45 -6.11
CA SER A 24 10.95 14.60 -6.45
C SER A 24 9.52 14.40 -5.92
N VAL A 25 8.84 15.51 -5.61
CA VAL A 25 7.40 15.52 -5.32
C VAL A 25 6.59 14.95 -6.50
N HIS A 26 7.07 15.16 -7.73
CA HIS A 26 6.45 14.61 -8.93
C HIS A 26 6.47 13.07 -8.91
N THR A 27 7.60 12.46 -8.57
CA THR A 27 7.75 11.00 -8.43
C THR A 27 6.83 10.45 -7.36
N LEU A 28 6.75 11.10 -6.19
CA LEU A 28 5.84 10.67 -5.12
C LEU A 28 4.37 10.72 -5.56
N ARG A 29 3.96 11.80 -6.23
CA ARG A 29 2.60 11.91 -6.82
C ARG A 29 2.36 10.87 -7.92
N MET A 30 3.39 10.47 -8.66
CA MET A 30 3.27 9.40 -9.65
C MET A 30 2.94 8.07 -8.94
N TYR A 31 3.65 7.71 -7.86
CA TYR A 31 3.31 6.50 -7.09
C TYR A 31 1.88 6.53 -6.50
N GLU A 32 1.36 7.69 -6.10
CA GLU A 32 -0.05 7.84 -5.70
C GLU A 32 -1.00 7.55 -6.86
N ARG A 33 -0.76 8.17 -8.02
CA ARG A 33 -1.61 8.00 -9.23
C ARG A 33 -1.64 6.55 -9.70
N GLU A 34 -0.51 5.85 -9.59
CA GLU A 34 -0.38 4.45 -9.93
C GLU A 34 -1.02 3.49 -8.90
N GLY A 35 -1.58 4.02 -7.81
CA GLY A 35 -2.26 3.24 -6.78
C GLY A 35 -1.32 2.47 -5.85
N LEU A 36 -0.02 2.79 -5.84
CA LEU A 36 0.96 2.13 -4.99
C LEU A 36 0.92 2.64 -3.55
N ILE A 37 0.55 3.91 -3.37
CA ILE A 37 0.48 4.62 -2.08
C ILE A 37 -0.87 5.30 -1.94
N ILE A 38 -1.48 5.20 -0.75
CA ILE A 38 -2.67 5.97 -0.38
C ILE A 38 -2.21 7.12 0.54
N PRO A 39 -2.27 8.39 0.10
CA PRO A 39 -1.94 9.51 0.98
C PRO A 39 -3.09 9.77 1.97
N TYR A 40 -2.74 10.16 3.19
CA TYR A 40 -3.74 10.77 4.07
C TYR A 40 -3.97 12.22 3.62
N LYS A 41 -5.23 12.64 3.51
CA LYS A 41 -5.58 14.04 3.20
C LYS A 41 -6.29 14.66 4.41
N LYS A 42 -5.73 15.75 4.94
CA LYS A 42 -6.43 16.58 5.93
C LYS A 42 -7.68 17.21 5.32
N LYS A 43 -8.56 17.75 6.19
CA LYS A 43 -9.68 18.64 5.79
C LYS A 43 -9.22 19.81 4.92
N SER A 44 -8.01 20.33 5.13
CA SER A 44 -7.38 21.37 4.30
C SER A 44 -6.83 20.87 2.97
N ASN A 45 -7.11 19.62 2.58
CA ASN A 45 -6.57 18.93 1.40
C ASN A 45 -5.04 18.75 1.39
N GLN A 46 -4.37 19.03 2.51
CA GLN A 46 -2.94 18.76 2.68
C GLN A 46 -2.68 17.25 2.75
N ARG A 47 -1.78 16.76 1.89
CA ARG A 47 -1.29 15.37 1.93
C ARG A 47 -0.29 15.18 3.06
N LEU A 48 -0.51 14.13 3.85
CA LEU A 48 0.42 13.62 4.83
C LEU A 48 0.73 12.15 4.61
N TYR A 49 1.92 11.75 5.04
CA TYR A 49 2.44 10.39 4.95
C TYR A 49 2.93 9.96 6.32
N SER A 50 2.82 8.67 6.60
CA SER A 50 3.33 8.05 7.82
C SER A 50 4.69 7.39 7.58
N GLN A 51 5.39 6.99 8.65
CA GLN A 51 6.64 6.24 8.49
C GLN A 51 6.44 4.96 7.66
N ALA A 52 5.31 4.26 7.83
CA ALA A 52 4.95 3.10 7.01
C ALA A 52 4.79 3.43 5.51
N ASP A 53 4.30 4.62 5.14
CA ASP A 53 4.27 5.02 3.73
C ASP A 53 5.68 5.24 3.19
N LEU A 54 6.56 5.87 3.98
CA LEU A 54 7.97 6.09 3.61
C LEU A 54 8.68 4.75 3.40
N ASP A 55 8.51 3.80 4.32
CA ASP A 55 9.06 2.44 4.21
C ASP A 55 8.58 1.75 2.92
N ARG A 56 7.29 1.90 2.58
CA ARG A 56 6.69 1.35 1.36
C ARG A 56 7.27 2.00 0.11
N ILE A 57 7.41 3.31 0.09
CA ILE A 57 8.00 4.03 -1.04
C ILE A 57 9.47 3.64 -1.22
N GLN A 58 10.21 3.47 -0.14
CA GLN A 58 11.59 3.00 -0.20
C GLN A 58 11.66 1.60 -0.81
N CYS A 59 10.80 0.68 -0.39
CA CYS A 59 10.73 -0.65 -0.98
C CYS A 59 10.40 -0.63 -2.48
N ILE A 60 9.43 0.20 -2.89
CA ILE A 60 9.08 0.41 -4.31
C ILE A 60 10.31 0.92 -5.09
N ARG A 61 11.05 1.89 -4.53
CA ARG A 61 12.25 2.43 -5.17
C ARG A 61 13.34 1.39 -5.33
N ASP A 62 13.55 0.53 -4.34
CA ASP A 62 14.55 -0.53 -4.42
C ASP A 62 14.16 -1.58 -5.47
N ALA A 63 12.88 -1.95 -5.53
CA ALA A 63 12.34 -2.82 -6.58
C ALA A 63 12.55 -2.24 -7.99
N ILE A 64 12.32 -0.94 -8.18
CA ILE A 64 12.51 -0.29 -9.50
C ILE A 64 14.00 -0.13 -9.83
N ASN A 65 14.79 0.44 -8.93
CA ASN A 65 16.15 0.88 -9.24
C ASN A 65 17.15 -0.27 -9.22
N GLN A 66 16.99 -1.20 -8.27
CA GLN A 66 17.92 -2.31 -8.06
C GLN A 66 17.46 -3.56 -8.79
N ALA A 67 16.20 -3.97 -8.58
CA ALA A 67 15.66 -5.20 -9.18
C ALA A 67 15.05 -5.00 -10.59
N LYS A 68 15.03 -3.75 -11.10
CA LYS A 68 14.51 -3.39 -12.44
C LYS A 68 13.04 -3.82 -12.67
N ILE A 69 12.26 -3.92 -11.59
CA ILE A 69 10.84 -4.28 -11.66
C ILE A 69 10.05 -3.03 -12.08
N SER A 70 9.19 -3.18 -13.09
CA SER A 70 8.32 -2.09 -13.54
C SER A 70 7.21 -1.80 -12.53
N ILE A 71 6.59 -0.62 -12.63
CA ILE A 71 5.43 -0.25 -11.79
C ILE A 71 4.32 -1.30 -11.92
N ASN A 72 4.01 -1.75 -13.13
CA ASN A 72 3.01 -2.80 -13.35
C ASN A 72 3.41 -4.13 -12.70
N GLY A 73 4.71 -4.46 -12.70
CA GLY A 73 5.23 -5.61 -11.98
C GLY A 73 5.00 -5.48 -10.47
N ILE A 74 5.27 -4.32 -9.89
CA ILE A 74 5.02 -4.06 -8.46
C ILE A 74 3.53 -4.14 -8.12
N LYS A 75 2.65 -3.57 -8.96
CA LYS A 75 1.20 -3.66 -8.77
C LYS A 75 0.71 -5.11 -8.81
N SER A 76 1.28 -5.92 -9.71
CA SER A 76 0.99 -7.35 -9.81
C SER A 76 1.55 -8.13 -8.61
N ILE A 77 2.68 -7.71 -8.02
CA ILE A 77 3.15 -8.32 -6.76
C ILE A 77 2.18 -7.99 -5.62
N TYR A 78 1.68 -6.76 -5.54
CA TYR A 78 0.73 -6.38 -4.50
C TYR A 78 -0.67 -6.94 -4.68
N SER A 79 -1.10 -7.25 -5.90
CA SER A 79 -2.39 -7.93 -6.15
C SER A 79 -2.40 -9.36 -5.58
N LEU A 80 -1.24 -9.98 -5.42
CA LEU A 80 -1.08 -11.32 -4.83
C LEU A 80 -1.20 -11.32 -3.30
N ILE A 81 -1.36 -10.16 -2.66
CA ILE A 81 -1.62 -10.10 -1.22
C ILE A 81 -2.99 -10.73 -0.96
N PRO A 82 -3.09 -11.80 -0.14
CA PRO A 82 -4.34 -12.54 0.07
C PRO A 82 -5.29 -11.77 0.99
N CYS A 83 -5.85 -10.68 0.48
CA CYS A 83 -6.71 -9.78 1.24
C CYS A 83 -7.92 -10.51 1.84
N TRP A 84 -8.46 -11.51 1.14
CA TRP A 84 -9.58 -12.33 1.58
C TRP A 84 -9.24 -13.18 2.82
N ASP A 85 -8.01 -13.69 2.92
CA ASP A 85 -7.58 -14.46 4.10
C ASP A 85 -7.27 -13.55 5.29
N ILE A 86 -6.74 -12.35 5.03
CA ILE A 86 -6.44 -11.38 6.09
C ILE A 86 -7.73 -10.79 6.67
N ILE A 87 -8.67 -10.41 5.80
CA ILE A 87 -9.96 -9.82 6.20
C ILE A 87 -10.98 -10.87 6.59
N LYS A 88 -10.72 -12.15 6.28
CA LYS A 88 -11.64 -13.28 6.50
C LYS A 88 -12.95 -13.13 5.72
N CYS A 89 -12.83 -12.85 4.42
CA CYS A 89 -13.98 -12.76 3.52
C CYS A 89 -14.57 -14.15 3.24
N SER A 90 -15.91 -14.26 3.19
CA SER A 90 -16.61 -15.50 2.84
C SER A 90 -16.45 -15.87 1.37
N ALA A 91 -16.82 -17.11 0.99
CA ALA A 91 -16.77 -17.55 -0.40
C ALA A 91 -17.74 -16.75 -1.30
N GLU A 92 -18.89 -16.34 -0.77
CA GLU A 92 -19.87 -15.48 -1.44
C GLU A 92 -19.29 -14.10 -1.71
N GLU A 93 -18.63 -13.51 -0.71
CA GLU A 93 -17.99 -12.20 -0.81
C GLU A 93 -16.81 -12.18 -1.79
N GLN A 94 -16.10 -13.30 -1.93
CA GLN A 94 -14.99 -13.47 -2.88
C GLN A 94 -15.49 -13.44 -4.33
N LYS A 95 -16.61 -14.12 -4.62
CA LYS A 95 -17.18 -14.20 -5.98
C LYS A 95 -17.50 -12.83 -6.56
N GLU A 96 -18.01 -11.91 -5.74
CA GLU A 96 -18.39 -10.56 -6.16
C GLU A 96 -17.23 -9.54 -6.08
N CYS A 97 -16.04 -9.96 -5.64
CA CYS A 97 -14.92 -9.05 -5.40
C CYS A 97 -14.03 -8.86 -6.64
N ALA A 98 -14.04 -7.66 -7.22
CA ALA A 98 -13.20 -7.31 -8.37
C ALA A 98 -11.69 -7.46 -8.08
N SER A 99 -11.26 -7.27 -6.83
CA SER A 99 -9.86 -7.49 -6.44
C SER A 99 -9.51 -8.97 -6.35
N PHE A 100 -10.41 -9.82 -5.87
CA PHE A 100 -10.15 -11.26 -5.74
C PHE A 100 -10.03 -11.91 -7.12
N ASN A 101 -10.91 -11.49 -8.04
CA ASN A 101 -10.92 -11.98 -9.42
C ASN A 101 -9.89 -11.28 -10.33
N GLY A 102 -9.20 -10.25 -9.83
CA GLY A 102 -8.23 -9.45 -10.58
C GLY A 102 -6.79 -9.80 -10.23
N ALA A 103 -5.87 -9.63 -11.19
CA ALA A 103 -4.45 -9.97 -11.00
C ALA A 103 -3.49 -8.76 -11.11
N HIS A 104 -3.98 -7.57 -11.47
CA HIS A 104 -3.10 -6.48 -11.92
C HIS A 104 -2.94 -5.32 -10.96
N ASN A 105 -3.90 -5.14 -10.05
CA ASN A 105 -3.87 -4.03 -9.10
C ASN A 105 -4.08 -4.56 -7.68
N PRO A 106 -3.48 -3.91 -6.67
CA PRO A 106 -3.75 -4.25 -5.29
C PRO A 106 -5.19 -3.98 -4.88
N CYS A 107 -5.67 -4.66 -3.84
CA CYS A 107 -7.08 -4.58 -3.46
C CYS A 107 -7.55 -3.14 -3.19
N TRP A 108 -6.70 -2.32 -2.60
CA TRP A 108 -7.00 -0.94 -2.19
C TRP A 108 -7.16 0.05 -3.35
N THR A 109 -7.05 -0.38 -4.60
CA THR A 109 -7.39 0.44 -5.78
C THR A 109 -8.78 0.15 -6.33
N TYR A 110 -9.49 -0.84 -5.79
CA TYR A 110 -10.82 -1.22 -6.26
C TYR A 110 -11.92 -0.59 -5.40
N ASP A 111 -13.08 -0.40 -6.02
CA ASP A 111 -14.32 -0.11 -5.31
C ASP A 111 -14.90 -1.43 -4.76
N HIS A 112 -15.01 -1.55 -3.44
CA HIS A 112 -15.39 -2.78 -2.76
C HIS A 112 -16.90 -2.81 -2.49
N LYS A 113 -17.55 -3.93 -2.85
CA LYS A 113 -19.00 -4.14 -2.65
C LYS A 113 -19.36 -5.13 -1.54
N ASN A 114 -18.36 -5.79 -0.97
CA ASN A 114 -18.50 -6.81 0.08
C ASN A 114 -18.17 -6.24 1.47
N VAL A 115 -17.78 -7.08 2.43
CA VAL A 115 -17.30 -6.68 3.78
C VAL A 115 -16.20 -5.61 3.80
N CYS A 116 -15.50 -5.41 2.68
CA CYS A 116 -14.49 -4.36 2.54
C CYS A 116 -15.08 -2.97 2.23
N LYS A 117 -16.37 -2.85 1.87
CA LYS A 117 -17.00 -1.60 1.42
C LYS A 117 -16.84 -0.44 2.39
N GLU A 118 -17.11 -0.67 3.68
CA GLU A 118 -17.06 0.37 4.72
C GLU A 118 -15.66 0.52 5.34
N ARG A 119 -14.65 -0.19 4.81
CA ARG A 119 -13.29 -0.13 5.34
C ARG A 119 -12.48 0.97 4.65
N ASP A 120 -11.81 1.78 5.45
CA ASP A 120 -10.77 2.67 4.93
C ASP A 120 -9.52 1.86 4.60
N CYS A 121 -9.23 1.72 3.30
CA CYS A 121 -8.06 1.01 2.82
C CYS A 121 -6.74 1.58 3.36
N ARG A 122 -6.68 2.88 3.72
CA ARG A 122 -5.46 3.49 4.27
C ARG A 122 -5.10 2.94 5.66
N THR A 123 -6.10 2.53 6.42
CA THR A 123 -5.96 1.99 7.78
C THR A 123 -6.18 0.48 7.84
N CYS A 124 -6.57 -0.13 6.73
CA CYS A 124 -6.76 -1.57 6.58
C CYS A 124 -5.45 -2.35 6.83
N GLU A 125 -5.56 -3.53 7.47
CA GLU A 125 -4.42 -4.41 7.74
C GLU A 125 -3.72 -4.84 6.45
N VAL A 126 -4.47 -5.08 5.37
CA VAL A 126 -3.92 -5.47 4.06
C VAL A 126 -2.92 -4.43 3.54
N TYR A 127 -3.24 -3.14 3.70
CA TYR A 127 -2.35 -2.05 3.28
C TYR A 127 -1.21 -1.82 4.30
N THR A 128 -1.53 -1.82 5.59
CA THR A 128 -0.55 -1.40 6.62
C THR A 128 0.51 -2.46 6.92
N LYS A 129 0.16 -3.75 6.84
CA LYS A 129 1.03 -4.89 7.19
C LYS A 129 2.19 -5.08 6.20
N TYR A 130 1.95 -4.91 4.91
CA TYR A 130 2.95 -5.14 3.85
C TYR A 130 3.60 -3.85 3.36
N SER A 131 3.99 -2.97 4.30
CA SER A 131 4.67 -1.72 4.01
C SER A 131 6.17 -1.89 3.75
N GLN A 132 6.75 -3.06 4.03
CA GLN A 132 8.19 -3.29 3.91
C GLN A 132 8.52 -4.44 2.96
N CYS A 133 9.62 -4.32 2.22
CA CYS A 133 10.10 -5.40 1.34
C CYS A 133 10.27 -6.74 2.06
N GLY A 134 10.71 -6.74 3.32
CA GLY A 134 10.82 -7.95 4.14
C GLY A 134 9.47 -8.64 4.36
N THR A 135 8.44 -7.89 4.73
CA THR A 135 7.09 -8.44 4.94
C THR A 135 6.47 -9.02 3.67
N ILE A 136 6.77 -8.42 2.51
CA ILE A 136 6.32 -8.93 1.20
C ILE A 136 7.04 -10.23 0.86
N LYS A 137 8.36 -10.31 1.11
CA LYS A 137 9.13 -11.54 0.90
C LYS A 137 8.63 -12.69 1.77
N GLU A 138 8.32 -12.43 3.04
CA GLU A 138 7.75 -13.46 3.93
C GLU A 138 6.38 -13.93 3.47
N LEU A 139 5.53 -13.03 2.95
CA LEU A 139 4.27 -13.42 2.32
C LEU A 139 4.50 -14.34 1.10
N ILE A 140 5.40 -13.97 0.19
CA ILE A 140 5.69 -14.78 -1.00
C ILE A 140 6.21 -16.16 -0.58
N LYS A 141 7.06 -16.21 0.45
CA LYS A 141 7.57 -17.45 1.03
C LYS A 141 6.47 -18.32 1.66
N SER A 142 5.43 -17.73 2.25
CA SER A 142 4.32 -18.52 2.83
C SER A 142 3.38 -19.11 1.76
N VAL A 143 3.26 -18.45 0.61
CA VAL A 143 2.40 -18.91 -0.51
C VAL A 143 3.12 -19.93 -1.41
N SER A 144 4.44 -19.95 -1.40
CA SER A 144 5.27 -20.87 -2.22
C SER A 144 5.60 -22.21 -1.53
N ARG A 145 5.01 -22.48 -0.38
CA ARG A 145 5.21 -23.70 0.41
C ARG A 145 4.05 -24.67 0.26
#